data_AF-A0A815A9U0-F1
#
_entry.id   AF-A0A815A9U0-F1
#
_cell.length_a   1.000
_cell.length_b   1.000
_cell.length_c   1.000
_cell.angle_alpha   90.00
_cell.angle_beta   90.00
_cell.angle_gamma   90.00
#
_symmetry.space_group_name_H-M   'P 1'
#
loop_
_entity.id
_entity.type
_entity.pdbx_description
1 polymer ?
#
loop_
_entity_poly.entity_id
_entity_poly.type
_entity_poly.pdbx_seq_one_letter_code
_entity_poly.pdbx_strand_id
1 'polypeptide(L)'
;MASSSNDLGVNEHHEEIIRHYVRFSRDQKTVGLRSFRAAADDFKNQRLSDEAMMTVNEVNDFLDEFIDILEKEFEQELTHQYRVNALLIKQLFQQAEQWFLKLNPNFDQLENRRLIDLIRDYEQQHLNTAKAKGNKQMNTLMDPINDTKSTILLKTEIQKLQQLNEQLKQRLSKYEQDDELLNQQLTETARLFNNKEESFSQKLESNEKRLKEIQQALLLTENELEKKFNQTNTYINMKRIIEQKNQQIRQLRQQLTGNHNEQEEEEED
;
A
#
# COMPACT_ATOMS: atom_id res chain seq x y z
N MET A 1 -39.55 13.66 10.35
CA MET A 1 -38.19 13.58 9.79
C MET A 1 -38.32 13.27 8.31
N ALA A 2 -38.32 14.28 7.46
CA ALA A 2 -38.45 14.14 6.02
C ALA A 2 -37.14 14.67 5.42
N SER A 3 -36.29 13.75 4.97
CA SER A 3 -35.07 14.03 4.24
C SER A 3 -35.44 14.53 2.85
N SER A 4 -35.44 15.85 2.68
CA SER A 4 -35.57 16.53 1.38
C SER A 4 -34.52 15.97 0.43
N SER A 5 -34.97 15.10 -0.49
CA SER A 5 -34.16 14.40 -1.48
C SER A 5 -33.87 15.31 -2.67
N ASN A 6 -33.34 16.50 -2.41
CA ASN A 6 -33.01 17.52 -3.42
C ASN A 6 -31.58 18.03 -3.27
N ASP A 7 -30.72 17.23 -2.66
CA ASP A 7 -29.32 17.55 -2.57
C ASP A 7 -28.65 17.12 -3.88
N LEU A 8 -28.02 18.06 -4.58
CA LEU A 8 -27.45 17.85 -5.92
C LEU A 8 -26.27 16.85 -5.92
N GLY A 9 -25.98 16.23 -4.76
CA GLY A 9 -24.88 15.31 -4.53
C GLY A 9 -23.53 16.01 -4.49
N VAL A 10 -23.52 17.34 -4.35
CA VAL A 10 -22.30 18.16 -4.42
C VAL A 10 -22.09 18.91 -3.11
N ASN A 11 -20.82 19.15 -2.77
CA ASN A 11 -20.39 19.92 -1.60
C ASN A 11 -21.13 21.27 -1.50
N GLU A 12 -21.46 21.73 -0.28
CA GLU A 12 -22.16 22.99 0.01
C GLU A 12 -21.54 24.19 -0.72
N HIS A 13 -20.20 24.21 -0.83
CA HIS A 13 -19.49 25.24 -1.59
C HIS A 13 -19.78 25.18 -3.10
N HIS A 14 -19.84 23.98 -3.67
CA HIS A 14 -20.17 23.80 -5.07
C HIS A 14 -21.67 24.05 -5.33
N GLU A 15 -22.54 23.75 -4.36
CA GLU A 15 -23.95 24.11 -4.41
C GLU A 15 -24.13 25.65 -4.48
N GLU A 16 -23.35 26.40 -3.70
CA GLU A 16 -23.33 27.86 -3.74
C GLU A 16 -22.79 28.40 -5.07
N ILE A 17 -21.75 27.78 -5.65
CA ILE A 17 -21.24 28.13 -6.98
C ILE A 17 -22.28 27.86 -8.07
N ILE A 18 -22.95 26.70 -8.01
CA ILE A 18 -24.03 26.36 -8.95
C ILE A 18 -25.18 27.37 -8.83
N ARG A 19 -25.52 27.79 -7.61
CA ARG A 19 -26.51 28.85 -7.37
C ARG A 19 -26.12 30.18 -7.99
N HIS A 20 -24.86 30.59 -7.86
CA HIS A 20 -24.36 31.80 -8.51
C HIS A 20 -24.42 31.69 -10.03
N TYR A 21 -24.05 30.55 -10.60
CA TYR A 21 -24.13 30.32 -12.04
C TYR A 21 -25.57 30.31 -12.57
N VAL A 22 -26.51 29.69 -11.84
CA VAL A 22 -27.94 29.69 -12.19
C VAL A 22 -28.52 31.11 -12.18
N ARG A 23 -28.19 31.92 -11.17
CA ARG A 23 -28.60 33.33 -11.12
C ARG A 23 -28.00 34.13 -12.28
N PHE A 24 -26.70 34.00 -12.49
CA PHE A 24 -26.00 34.64 -13.59
C PHE A 24 -26.59 34.27 -14.95
N SER A 25 -26.86 32.98 -15.20
CA SER A 25 -27.47 32.50 -16.44
C SER A 25 -28.88 33.06 -16.65
N ARG A 26 -29.64 33.25 -15.57
CA ARG A 26 -30.97 33.87 -15.63
C ARG A 26 -30.89 35.36 -15.92
N ASP A 27 -29.96 36.07 -15.28
CA ASP A 27 -29.76 37.50 -15.51
C ASP A 27 -29.28 37.73 -16.95
N GLN A 28 -28.39 36.89 -17.46
CA GLN A 28 -27.97 36.86 -18.87
C GLN A 28 -29.16 36.63 -19.81
N LYS A 29 -29.98 35.59 -19.57
CA LYS A 29 -31.23 35.37 -20.34
C LYS A 29 -32.18 36.57 -20.30
N THR A 30 -32.27 37.26 -19.17
CA THR A 30 -33.14 38.43 -19.01
C THR A 30 -32.59 39.64 -19.79
N VAL A 31 -31.28 39.81 -19.84
CA VAL A 31 -30.61 40.85 -20.64
C VAL A 31 -30.78 40.57 -22.14
N GLY A 32 -30.52 39.33 -22.59
CA GLY A 32 -30.75 38.94 -23.98
C GLY A 32 -32.20 39.14 -24.42
N LEU A 33 -33.17 38.75 -23.58
CA LEU A 33 -34.60 38.96 -23.86
C LEU A 33 -35.01 40.44 -23.87
N ARG A 34 -34.29 41.31 -23.13
CA ARG A 34 -34.47 42.77 -23.20
C ARG A 34 -33.87 43.35 -24.49
N SER A 35 -32.68 42.91 -24.89
CA SER A 35 -32.06 43.30 -26.16
C SER A 35 -32.94 42.92 -27.34
N PHE A 36 -33.44 41.70 -27.34
CA PHE A 36 -34.40 41.19 -28.32
C PHE A 36 -35.68 42.04 -28.38
N ARG A 37 -36.28 42.35 -27.22
CA ARG A 37 -37.48 43.21 -27.18
C ARG A 37 -37.19 44.62 -27.67
N ALA A 38 -36.05 45.19 -27.32
CA ALA A 38 -35.64 46.50 -27.81
C ALA A 38 -35.46 46.49 -29.33
N ALA A 39 -34.78 45.50 -29.89
CA ALA A 39 -34.63 45.34 -31.34
C ALA A 39 -35.98 45.14 -32.05
N ALA A 40 -36.90 44.37 -31.46
CA ALA A 40 -38.24 44.17 -31.99
C ALA A 40 -39.11 45.45 -31.91
N ASP A 41 -38.98 46.20 -30.82
CA ASP A 41 -39.65 47.49 -30.66
C ASP A 41 -39.04 48.55 -31.60
N ASP A 42 -37.73 48.53 -31.84
CA ASP A 42 -37.05 49.40 -32.80
C ASP A 42 -37.52 49.11 -34.23
N PHE A 43 -37.58 47.83 -34.62
CA PHE A 43 -38.15 47.42 -35.92
C PHE A 43 -39.60 47.90 -36.07
N LYS A 44 -40.41 47.73 -35.02
CA LYS A 44 -41.80 48.19 -35.00
C LYS A 44 -41.90 49.71 -35.08
N ASN A 45 -41.11 50.45 -34.31
CA ASN A 45 -41.19 51.91 -34.25
C ASN A 45 -40.65 52.58 -35.51
N GLN A 46 -39.61 52.00 -36.13
CA GLN A 46 -38.99 52.52 -37.34
C GLN A 46 -39.81 52.28 -38.60
N ARG A 47 -40.66 51.23 -38.64
CA ARG A 47 -41.40 50.85 -39.85
C ARG A 47 -42.93 50.87 -39.76
N LEU A 48 -43.55 50.58 -38.62
CA LEU A 48 -45.02 50.72 -38.50
C LEU A 48 -45.47 52.18 -38.38
N SER A 49 -44.58 53.10 -38.02
CA SER A 49 -44.93 54.51 -37.88
C SER A 49 -44.97 55.27 -39.21
N ASP A 50 -44.43 54.69 -40.29
CA ASP A 50 -44.10 55.45 -41.50
C ASP A 50 -45.05 55.23 -42.69
N GLU A 51 -45.98 54.26 -42.66
CA GLU A 51 -46.72 53.92 -43.89
C GLU A 51 -48.18 53.48 -43.67
N ALA A 52 -49.11 54.37 -44.00
CA ALA A 52 -50.56 54.12 -43.93
C ALA A 52 -51.12 53.31 -45.13
N MET A 53 -50.28 52.86 -46.08
CA MET A 53 -50.68 52.04 -47.23
C MET A 53 -49.58 51.05 -47.65
N MET A 54 -49.38 49.97 -46.88
CA MET A 54 -48.49 48.87 -47.28
C MET A 54 -49.22 47.85 -48.17
N THR A 55 -48.56 47.41 -49.23
CA THR A 55 -48.97 46.27 -50.05
C THR A 55 -48.54 44.95 -49.42
N VAL A 56 -49.21 43.84 -49.77
CA VAL A 56 -48.93 42.51 -49.17
C VAL A 56 -47.49 42.04 -49.43
N ASN A 57 -46.89 42.44 -50.56
CA ASN A 57 -45.50 42.09 -50.87
C ASN A 57 -44.50 42.84 -49.99
N GLU A 58 -44.73 44.13 -49.75
CA GLU A 58 -43.91 44.92 -48.82
C GLU A 58 -44.02 44.36 -47.39
N VAL A 59 -45.22 43.92 -46.97
CA VAL A 59 -45.40 43.25 -45.67
C VAL A 59 -44.62 41.92 -45.59
N ASN A 60 -44.57 41.13 -46.66
CA ASN A 60 -43.76 39.91 -46.69
C ASN A 60 -42.25 40.22 -46.68
N ASP A 61 -41.80 41.22 -47.45
CA ASP A 61 -40.40 41.65 -47.46
C ASP A 61 -39.96 42.17 -46.07
N PHE A 62 -40.85 42.89 -45.37
CA PHE A 62 -40.61 43.31 -43.98
C PHE A 62 -40.57 42.15 -43.00
N LEU A 63 -41.40 41.11 -43.20
CA LEU A 63 -41.34 39.92 -42.37
C LEU A 63 -40.05 39.13 -42.60
N ASP A 64 -39.57 39.05 -43.84
CA ASP A 64 -38.30 38.41 -44.17
C ASP A 64 -37.10 39.20 -43.60
N GLU A 65 -37.13 40.53 -43.67
CA GLU A 65 -36.12 41.40 -43.04
C GLU A 65 -36.15 41.27 -41.50
N PHE A 66 -37.34 41.22 -40.90
CA PHE A 66 -37.49 40.99 -39.47
C PHE A 66 -36.93 39.62 -39.07
N ILE A 67 -37.23 38.57 -39.84
CA ILE A 67 -36.71 37.22 -39.59
C ILE A 67 -35.18 37.20 -39.66
N ASP A 68 -34.55 37.87 -40.62
CA ASP A 68 -33.08 37.97 -40.73
C ASP A 68 -32.46 38.73 -39.54
N ILE A 69 -33.09 39.81 -39.07
CA ILE A 69 -32.66 40.53 -37.86
C ILE A 69 -32.79 39.63 -36.63
N LEU A 70 -33.91 38.91 -36.49
CA LEU A 70 -34.12 37.99 -35.38
C LEU A 70 -33.10 36.85 -35.40
N GLU A 71 -32.84 36.24 -36.55
CA GLU A 71 -31.86 35.17 -36.72
C GLU A 71 -30.47 35.64 -36.29
N LYS A 72 -30.05 36.83 -36.73
CA LYS A 72 -28.77 37.44 -36.32
C LYS A 72 -28.68 37.70 -34.81
N GLU A 73 -29.74 38.21 -34.18
CA GLU A 73 -29.76 38.43 -32.73
C GLU A 73 -29.72 37.10 -31.96
N PHE A 74 -30.43 36.07 -32.43
CA PHE A 74 -30.35 34.74 -31.83
C PHE A 74 -28.97 34.09 -31.99
N GLU A 75 -28.35 34.19 -33.16
CA GLU A 75 -26.99 33.70 -33.39
C GLU A 75 -25.98 34.41 -32.48
N GLN A 76 -26.12 35.73 -32.30
CA GLN A 76 -25.27 36.51 -31.41
C GLN A 76 -25.44 36.08 -29.95
N GLU A 77 -26.68 35.91 -29.46
CA GLU A 77 -26.94 35.46 -28.09
C GLU A 77 -26.45 34.03 -27.86
N LEU A 78 -26.68 33.12 -28.82
CA LEU A 78 -26.21 31.74 -28.72
C LEU A 78 -24.67 31.67 -28.72
N THR A 79 -24.03 32.45 -29.59
CA THR A 79 -22.57 32.59 -29.64
C THR A 79 -22.02 33.16 -28.33
N HIS A 80 -22.67 34.19 -27.79
CA HIS A 80 -22.32 34.77 -26.50
C HIS A 80 -22.44 33.72 -25.38
N GLN A 81 -23.52 32.92 -25.35
CA GLN A 81 -23.70 31.83 -24.41
C GLN A 81 -22.59 30.78 -24.49
N TYR A 82 -22.19 30.35 -25.69
CA TYR A 82 -21.08 29.41 -25.87
C TYR A 82 -19.75 29.98 -25.38
N ARG A 83 -19.45 31.25 -25.69
CA ARG A 83 -18.22 31.92 -25.26
C ARG A 83 -18.14 32.03 -23.74
N VAL A 84 -19.23 32.43 -23.09
CA VAL A 84 -19.32 32.54 -21.63
C VAL A 84 -19.16 31.17 -20.96
N ASN A 85 -19.81 30.14 -21.48
CA ASN A 85 -19.66 28.77 -20.98
C ASN A 85 -18.23 28.23 -21.17
N ALA A 86 -17.58 28.51 -22.30
CA ALA A 86 -16.20 28.12 -22.55
C ALA A 86 -15.22 28.83 -21.59
N LEU A 87 -15.45 30.11 -21.28
CA LEU A 87 -14.67 30.86 -20.29
C LEU A 87 -14.83 30.27 -18.88
N LEU A 88 -16.04 29.85 -18.49
CA LEU A 88 -16.27 29.17 -17.22
C LEU A 88 -15.48 27.86 -17.14
N ILE A 89 -15.53 27.03 -18.18
CA ILE A 89 -14.78 25.77 -18.24
C ILE A 89 -13.27 26.04 -18.14
N LYS A 90 -12.76 27.05 -18.84
CA LYS A 90 -11.35 27.48 -18.75
C LYS A 90 -11.00 27.86 -17.31
N GLN A 91 -11.83 28.65 -16.64
CA GLN A 91 -11.58 29.07 -15.25
C GLN A 91 -11.60 27.89 -14.28
N LEU A 92 -12.53 26.94 -14.45
CA LEU A 92 -12.58 25.71 -13.65
C LEU A 92 -11.32 24.86 -13.84
N PHE A 93 -10.83 24.71 -15.08
CA PHE A 93 -9.59 23.97 -15.33
C PHE A 93 -8.35 24.69 -14.80
N GLN A 94 -8.28 26.02 -14.85
CA GLN A 94 -7.20 26.79 -14.23
C GLN A 94 -7.16 26.57 -12.71
N GLN A 95 -8.31 26.52 -12.05
CA GLN A 95 -8.39 26.21 -10.62
C GLN A 95 -8.04 24.74 -10.36
N ALA A 96 -8.49 23.79 -11.18
CA ALA A 96 -8.15 22.38 -11.03
C ALA A 96 -6.65 22.10 -11.25
N GLU A 97 -6.02 22.80 -12.20
CA GLU A 97 -4.59 22.69 -12.50
C GLU A 97 -3.72 23.20 -11.34
N GLN A 98 -4.13 24.30 -10.68
CA GLN A 98 -3.48 24.78 -9.45
C GLN A 98 -3.53 23.75 -8.32
N TRP A 99 -4.48 22.82 -8.37
CA TRP A 99 -4.67 21.73 -7.41
C TRP A 99 -4.17 20.37 -7.97
N PHE A 100 -3.46 20.37 -9.09
CA PHE A 100 -2.94 19.18 -9.79
C PHE A 100 -4.00 18.12 -10.12
N LEU A 101 -5.25 18.51 -10.31
CA LEU A 101 -6.36 17.61 -10.58
C LEU A 101 -6.68 17.54 -12.07
N LYS A 102 -6.68 16.32 -12.63
CA LYS A 102 -7.16 16.07 -13.99
C LYS A 102 -8.67 15.84 -13.96
N LEU A 103 -9.44 16.88 -14.27
CA LEU A 103 -10.89 16.76 -14.43
C LEU A 103 -11.21 16.27 -15.84
N ASN A 104 -11.88 15.13 -15.94
CA ASN A 104 -12.46 14.65 -17.19
C ASN A 104 -13.97 14.90 -17.15
N PRO A 105 -14.48 16.00 -17.74
CA PRO A 105 -15.92 16.18 -17.85
C PRO A 105 -16.49 15.09 -18.75
N ASN A 106 -17.51 14.38 -18.24
CA ASN A 106 -18.25 13.41 -19.05
C ASN A 106 -19.39 14.14 -19.78
N PHE A 107 -19.29 14.23 -21.11
CA PHE A 107 -20.30 14.89 -21.94
C PHE A 107 -21.64 14.15 -21.97
N ASP A 108 -21.66 12.84 -21.73
CA ASP A 108 -22.88 12.01 -21.74
C ASP A 108 -23.83 12.36 -20.58
N GLN A 109 -23.30 12.93 -19.50
CA GLN A 109 -24.12 13.33 -18.35
C GLN A 109 -24.88 14.64 -18.61
N LEU A 110 -24.43 15.49 -19.55
CA LEU A 110 -25.10 16.75 -19.90
C LEU A 110 -26.41 16.52 -20.67
N GLU A 111 -26.58 15.38 -21.34
CA GLU A 111 -27.79 15.04 -22.10
C GLU A 111 -28.88 14.37 -21.24
N ASN A 112 -28.57 14.05 -19.99
CA ASN A 112 -29.50 13.36 -19.12
C ASN A 112 -30.66 14.30 -18.75
N ARG A 113 -31.80 14.12 -19.43
CA ARG A 113 -33.03 14.89 -19.20
C ARG A 113 -33.48 14.90 -17.74
N ARG A 114 -33.19 13.85 -16.96
CA ARG A 114 -33.52 13.83 -15.52
C ARG A 114 -32.66 14.79 -14.69
N LEU A 115 -31.37 14.96 -15.04
CA LEU A 115 -30.51 15.94 -14.38
C LEU A 115 -30.90 17.37 -14.77
N ILE A 116 -31.34 17.57 -16.02
CA ILE A 116 -31.91 18.84 -16.47
C ILE A 116 -33.21 19.15 -15.73
N ASP A 117 -34.10 18.17 -15.57
CA ASP A 117 -35.34 18.33 -14.81
C ASP A 117 -35.06 18.57 -13.32
N LEU A 118 -34.06 17.91 -12.73
CA LEU A 118 -33.61 18.16 -11.34
C LEU A 118 -33.08 19.59 -11.16
N ILE A 119 -32.28 20.09 -12.11
CA ILE A 119 -31.81 21.48 -12.11
C ILE A 119 -32.99 22.44 -12.28
N ARG A 120 -33.96 22.12 -13.14
CA ARG A 120 -35.19 22.93 -13.30
C ARG A 120 -36.01 22.99 -12.01
N ASP A 121 -36.16 21.87 -11.31
CA ASP A 121 -36.91 21.81 -10.07
C ASP A 121 -36.15 22.53 -8.94
N TYR A 122 -34.81 22.43 -8.92
CA TYR A 122 -33.94 23.21 -8.05
C TYR A 122 -34.03 24.72 -8.33
N GLU A 123 -34.02 25.14 -9.60
CA GLU A 123 -34.23 26.52 -10.04
C GLU A 123 -35.57 27.08 -9.51
N GLN A 124 -36.65 26.31 -9.64
CA GLN A 124 -37.98 26.73 -9.20
C GLN A 124 -38.08 26.86 -7.68
N GLN A 125 -37.45 25.97 -6.91
CA GLN A 125 -37.45 26.04 -5.45
C GLN A 125 -36.66 27.25 -4.92
N HIS A 126 -35.53 27.58 -5.55
CA HIS A 126 -34.75 28.77 -5.19
C HIS A 126 -35.35 30.09 -5.69
N LEU A 127 -36.25 30.06 -6.68
CA LEU A 127 -37.01 31.23 -7.13
C LEU A 127 -38.02 31.71 -6.07
N ASN A 128 -38.69 30.77 -5.40
CA ASN A 128 -39.71 31.08 -4.40
C ASN A 128 -39.12 31.68 -3.12
N THR A 129 -37.89 31.31 -2.75
CA THR A 129 -37.19 31.91 -1.61
C THR A 129 -36.67 33.32 -1.89
N ALA A 130 -36.41 33.69 -3.14
CA ALA A 130 -35.97 35.04 -3.52
C ALA A 130 -37.07 36.10 -3.46
N LYS A 131 -38.36 35.73 -3.63
CA LYS A 131 -39.48 36.67 -3.51
C LYS A 131 -39.79 37.10 -2.06
N ALA A 132 -39.20 36.45 -1.06
CA ALA A 132 -39.43 36.75 0.36
C ALA A 132 -38.38 37.69 1.00
N LYS A 133 -37.34 38.12 0.27
CA LYS A 133 -36.31 39.05 0.79
C LYS A 133 -36.17 40.26 -0.12
N GLY A 134 -37.10 41.19 0.00
CA GLY A 134 -36.95 42.53 -0.54
C GLY A 134 -35.80 43.29 0.15
N ASN A 135 -35.07 44.07 -0.64
CA ASN A 135 -34.15 45.13 -0.27
C ASN A 135 -33.13 44.84 0.84
N LYS A 136 -31.97 44.31 0.44
CA LYS A 136 -30.68 44.79 0.95
C LYS A 136 -29.75 45.02 -0.22
N GLN A 137 -29.54 46.29 -0.56
CA GLN A 137 -28.34 46.73 -1.26
C GLN A 137 -27.13 46.20 -0.50
N MET A 138 -26.28 45.43 -1.17
CA MET A 138 -24.94 45.15 -0.67
C MET A 138 -23.96 45.85 -1.60
N ASN A 139 -23.71 47.12 -1.29
CA ASN A 139 -22.40 47.70 -1.53
C ASN A 139 -21.43 47.02 -0.57
N THR A 140 -20.74 45.99 -1.06
CA THR A 140 -19.42 45.57 -0.61
C THR A 140 -18.72 45.22 -1.92
N LEU A 141 -18.06 46.18 -2.56
CA LEU A 141 -16.60 46.30 -2.43
C LEU A 141 -16.02 44.94 -2.06
N MET A 142 -15.32 44.33 -3.02
CA MET A 142 -14.45 43.16 -2.82
C MET A 142 -13.85 43.19 -1.42
N ASP A 143 -14.43 42.44 -0.50
CA ASP A 143 -13.67 41.97 0.63
C ASP A 143 -12.67 40.97 0.02
N PRO A 144 -11.36 41.11 0.28
CA PRO A 144 -10.44 40.05 -0.08
C PRO A 144 -10.99 38.80 0.59
N ILE A 145 -11.35 37.79 -0.21
CA ILE A 145 -11.66 36.46 0.30
C ILE A 145 -10.37 36.02 0.97
N ASN A 146 -10.34 36.31 2.26
CA ASN A 146 -9.31 35.95 3.18
C ASN A 146 -9.16 34.45 3.03
N ASP A 147 -7.94 34.07 2.69
CA ASP A 147 -7.37 32.75 2.74
C ASP A 147 -7.79 31.92 3.95
N THR A 148 -8.51 32.41 4.97
CA THR A 148 -8.88 31.73 6.20
C THR A 148 -9.58 30.39 6.02
N LYS A 149 -10.55 30.18 5.12
CA LYS A 149 -11.20 28.85 5.08
C LYS A 149 -10.29 27.77 4.49
N SER A 150 -9.63 28.08 3.36
CA SER A 150 -8.62 27.22 2.73
C SER A 150 -7.37 27.08 3.60
N THR A 151 -6.88 28.14 4.23
CA THR A 151 -5.74 28.09 5.17
C THR A 151 -6.10 27.50 6.51
N ILE A 152 -7.34 27.56 7.00
CA ILE A 152 -7.77 26.81 8.20
C ILE A 152 -7.84 25.33 7.85
N LEU A 153 -8.38 24.96 6.68
CA LEU A 153 -8.40 23.56 6.25
C LEU A 153 -6.98 23.03 5.99
N LEU A 154 -6.14 23.82 5.35
CA LEU A 154 -4.73 23.49 5.12
C LEU A 154 -3.95 23.47 6.44
N LYS A 155 -4.18 24.39 7.37
CA LYS A 155 -3.53 24.42 8.69
C LYS A 155 -3.98 23.25 9.55
N THR A 156 -5.25 22.86 9.50
CA THR A 156 -5.76 21.66 10.19
C THR A 156 -5.19 20.39 9.57
N GLU A 157 -5.04 20.33 8.23
CA GLU A 157 -4.41 19.20 7.56
C GLU A 157 -2.90 19.15 7.82
N ILE A 158 -2.20 20.28 7.81
CA ILE A 158 -0.80 20.39 8.21
C ILE A 158 -0.63 19.95 9.67
N GLN A 159 -1.54 20.34 10.58
CA GLN A 159 -1.50 19.89 11.97
C GLN A 159 -1.72 18.37 12.08
N LYS A 160 -2.66 17.79 11.35
CA LYS A 160 -2.84 16.33 11.32
C LYS A 160 -1.62 15.62 10.76
N LEU A 161 -1.04 16.12 9.67
CA LEU A 161 0.19 15.56 9.07
C LEU A 161 1.39 15.71 10.00
N GLN A 162 1.48 16.81 10.75
CA GLN A 162 2.51 17.01 11.77
C GLN A 162 2.32 16.04 12.94
N GLN A 163 1.10 15.87 13.45
CA GLN A 163 0.79 14.89 14.49
C GLN A 163 1.07 13.46 14.03
N LEU A 164 0.71 13.11 12.79
CA LEU A 164 0.97 11.80 12.22
C LEU A 164 2.47 11.57 12.02
N ASN A 165 3.22 12.57 11.57
CA ASN A 165 4.68 12.50 11.50
C ASN A 165 5.31 12.36 12.89
N GLU A 166 4.78 13.04 13.91
CA GLU A 166 5.28 12.92 15.29
C GLU A 166 4.97 11.52 15.86
N GLN A 167 3.78 10.97 15.60
CA GLN A 167 3.43 9.60 15.93
C GLN A 167 4.31 8.58 15.19
N LEU A 168 4.59 8.80 13.90
CA LEU A 168 5.48 7.96 13.13
C LEU A 168 6.91 8.02 13.68
N LYS A 169 7.42 9.21 14.03
CA LYS A 169 8.73 9.36 14.69
C LYS A 169 8.78 8.66 16.04
N GLN A 170 7.72 8.75 16.84
CA GLN A 170 7.62 8.02 18.11
C GLN A 170 7.61 6.51 17.90
N ARG A 171 6.89 6.02 16.89
CA ARG A 171 6.91 4.59 16.53
C ARG A 171 8.29 4.16 16.01
N LEU A 172 8.92 4.97 15.17
CA LEU A 172 10.26 4.70 14.66
C LEU A 172 11.26 4.61 15.81
N SER A 173 11.23 5.57 16.74
CA SER A 173 12.09 5.57 17.93
C SER A 173 11.84 4.36 18.83
N LYS A 174 10.59 3.88 18.96
CA LYS A 174 10.30 2.62 19.67
C LYS A 174 10.88 1.41 18.95
N TYR A 175 10.71 1.32 17.62
CA TYR A 175 11.28 0.23 16.85
C TYR A 175 12.82 0.23 16.87
N GLU A 176 13.44 1.41 16.84
CA GLU A 176 14.90 1.55 16.99
C GLU A 176 15.37 1.07 18.38
N GLN A 177 14.63 1.41 19.45
CA GLN A 177 14.91 0.90 20.80
C GLN A 177 14.73 -0.61 20.92
N ASP A 178 13.65 -1.15 20.33
CA ASP A 178 13.37 -2.59 20.32
C ASP A 178 14.45 -3.34 19.52
N ASP A 179 14.90 -2.79 18.39
CA ASP A 179 15.97 -3.37 17.57
C ASP A 179 17.32 -3.31 18.28
N GLU A 180 17.62 -2.22 18.99
CA GLU A 180 18.82 -2.12 19.83
C GLU A 180 18.79 -3.14 20.98
N LEU A 181 17.64 -3.31 21.66
CA LEU A 181 17.47 -4.30 22.71
C LEU A 181 17.61 -5.73 22.17
N LEU A 182 17.01 -6.02 21.01
CA LEU A 182 17.10 -7.33 20.38
C LEU A 182 18.53 -7.65 19.95
N ASN A 183 19.25 -6.68 19.39
CA ASN A 183 20.67 -6.81 19.05
C ASN A 183 21.53 -7.05 20.30
N GLN A 184 21.28 -6.35 21.40
CA GLN A 184 21.95 -6.60 22.67
C GLN A 184 21.71 -8.04 23.15
N GLN A 185 20.45 -8.50 23.18
CA GLN A 185 20.11 -9.88 23.54
C GLN A 185 20.77 -10.92 22.61
N LEU A 186 20.82 -10.65 21.31
CA LEU A 186 21.47 -11.53 20.34
C LEU A 186 22.98 -11.62 20.61
N THR A 187 23.64 -10.50 20.90
CA THR A 187 25.07 -10.50 21.23
C THR A 187 25.36 -11.20 22.56
N GLU A 188 24.51 -11.02 23.58
CA GLU A 188 24.64 -11.72 24.86
C GLU A 188 24.43 -13.23 24.71
N THR A 189 23.41 -13.65 23.97
CA THR A 189 23.15 -15.07 23.71
C THR A 189 24.29 -15.71 22.90
N ALA A 190 24.84 -15.02 21.90
CA ALA A 190 26.01 -15.48 21.17
C ALA A 190 27.25 -15.61 22.07
N ARG A 191 27.50 -14.64 22.97
CA ARG A 191 28.59 -14.71 23.95
C ARG A 191 28.41 -15.89 24.92
N LEU A 192 27.20 -16.08 25.46
CA LEU A 192 26.89 -17.19 26.34
C LEU A 192 27.04 -18.55 25.64
N PHE A 193 26.66 -18.64 24.37
CA PHE A 193 26.84 -19.83 23.57
C PHE A 193 28.32 -20.16 23.38
N ASN A 194 29.12 -19.19 22.92
CA ASN A 194 30.57 -19.37 22.75
C ASN A 194 31.26 -19.78 24.06
N ASN A 195 30.93 -19.14 25.18
CA ASN A 195 31.51 -19.49 26.49
C ASN A 195 31.16 -20.92 26.91
N LYS A 196 29.92 -21.37 26.63
CA LYS A 196 29.50 -22.76 26.91
C LYS A 196 30.22 -23.74 25.99
N GLU A 197 30.35 -23.42 24.71
CA GLU A 197 31.08 -24.22 23.73
C GLU A 197 32.53 -24.40 24.16
N GLU A 198 33.21 -23.32 24.56
CA GLU A 198 34.58 -23.37 25.07
C GLU A 198 34.70 -24.22 26.34
N SER A 199 33.77 -24.05 27.30
CA SER A 199 33.72 -24.89 28.51
C SER A 199 33.51 -26.38 28.21
N PHE A 200 32.66 -26.70 27.23
CA PHE A 200 32.44 -28.08 26.80
C PHE A 200 33.67 -28.66 26.09
N SER A 201 34.32 -27.88 25.24
CA SER A 201 35.56 -28.27 24.56
C SER A 201 36.67 -28.59 25.58
N GLN A 202 36.85 -27.73 26.60
CA GLN A 202 37.82 -27.97 27.67
C GLN A 202 37.48 -29.23 28.49
N LYS A 203 36.20 -29.45 28.80
CA LYS A 203 35.75 -30.68 29.51
C LYS A 203 35.98 -31.93 28.67
N LEU A 204 35.74 -31.86 27.37
CA LEU A 204 35.97 -32.97 26.46
C LEU A 204 37.47 -33.31 26.41
N GLU A 205 38.34 -32.33 26.23
CA GLU A 205 39.79 -32.53 26.21
C GLU A 205 40.30 -33.10 27.54
N SER A 206 39.78 -32.61 28.67
CA SER A 206 40.11 -33.15 30.00
C SER A 206 39.66 -34.61 30.16
N ASN A 207 38.44 -34.94 29.72
CA ASN A 207 37.93 -36.31 29.75
C ASN A 207 38.72 -37.23 28.82
N GLU A 208 39.11 -36.78 27.64
CA GLU A 208 39.98 -37.53 26.73
C GLU A 208 41.34 -37.83 27.35
N LYS A 209 41.96 -36.85 28.03
CA LYS A 209 43.23 -37.05 28.77
C LYS A 209 43.06 -38.11 29.86
N ARG A 210 42.02 -37.99 30.69
CA ARG A 210 41.71 -38.98 31.75
C ARG A 210 41.45 -40.37 31.18
N LEU A 211 40.76 -40.47 30.04
CA LEU A 211 40.52 -41.75 29.38
C LEU A 211 41.84 -42.39 28.93
N LYS A 212 42.74 -41.62 28.33
CA LYS A 212 44.07 -42.11 27.93
C LYS A 212 44.90 -42.55 29.13
N GLU A 213 44.88 -41.78 30.23
CA GLU A 213 45.56 -42.15 31.48
C GLU A 213 45.02 -43.47 32.05
N ILE A 214 43.70 -43.63 32.10
CA ILE A 214 43.08 -44.88 32.56
C ILE A 214 43.44 -46.04 31.63
N GLN A 215 43.40 -45.85 30.31
CA GLN A 215 43.81 -46.88 29.35
C GLN A 215 45.27 -47.30 29.54
N GLN A 216 46.19 -46.35 29.75
CA GLN A 216 47.60 -46.65 30.03
C GLN A 216 47.78 -47.38 31.37
N ALA A 217 47.11 -46.92 32.43
CA ALA A 217 47.14 -47.58 33.72
C ALA A 217 46.60 -49.03 33.63
N LEU A 218 45.50 -49.23 32.89
CA LEU A 218 44.91 -50.55 32.69
C LEU A 218 45.89 -51.47 31.95
N LEU A 219 46.52 -51.02 30.87
CA LEU A 219 47.55 -51.77 30.14
C LEU A 219 48.74 -52.16 31.03
N LEU A 220 49.20 -51.24 31.89
CA LEU A 220 50.29 -51.53 32.83
C LEU A 220 49.86 -52.59 33.86
N THR A 221 48.65 -52.46 34.41
CA THR A 221 48.12 -53.45 35.36
C THR A 221 47.90 -54.82 34.72
N GLU A 222 47.45 -54.88 33.47
CA GLU A 222 47.33 -56.13 32.71
C GLU A 222 48.71 -56.80 32.54
N ASN A 223 49.73 -56.04 32.11
CA ASN A 223 51.09 -56.56 31.98
C ASN A 223 51.67 -57.03 33.32
N GLU A 224 51.44 -56.31 34.40
CA GLU A 224 51.88 -56.71 35.74
C GLU A 224 51.15 -57.96 36.22
N LEU A 225 49.84 -58.05 35.99
CA LEU A 225 49.02 -59.21 36.31
C LEU A 225 49.50 -60.44 35.52
N GLU A 226 49.79 -60.29 34.23
CA GLU A 226 50.31 -61.36 33.39
C GLU A 226 51.69 -61.85 33.88
N LYS A 227 52.57 -60.92 34.28
CA LYS A 227 53.85 -61.28 34.92
C LYS A 227 53.64 -62.04 36.22
N LYS A 228 52.74 -61.57 37.10
CA LYS A 228 52.41 -62.25 38.37
C LYS A 228 51.76 -63.61 38.17
N PHE A 229 50.89 -63.74 37.18
CA PHE A 229 50.26 -64.99 36.78
C PHE A 229 51.32 -66.00 36.33
N ASN A 230 52.21 -65.59 35.43
CA ASN A 230 53.34 -66.42 34.97
C ASN A 230 54.30 -66.81 36.10
N GLN A 231 54.43 -65.98 37.14
CA GLN A 231 55.24 -66.26 38.34
C GLN A 231 54.53 -67.14 39.38
N THR A 232 53.23 -67.41 39.23
CA THR A 232 52.47 -68.18 40.23
C THR A 232 52.90 -69.65 40.18
N ASN A 233 53.27 -70.21 41.34
CA ASN A 233 53.76 -71.59 41.47
C ASN A 233 52.83 -72.62 40.83
N THR A 234 51.51 -72.41 40.90
CA THR A 234 50.53 -73.27 40.24
C THR A 234 50.71 -73.31 38.73
N TYR A 235 50.89 -72.15 38.07
CA TYR A 235 51.11 -72.07 36.62
C TYR A 235 52.45 -72.69 36.21
N ILE A 236 53.52 -72.38 36.94
CA ILE A 236 54.86 -72.95 36.70
C ILE A 236 54.82 -74.48 36.83
N ASN A 237 54.19 -74.99 37.90
CA ASN A 237 54.04 -76.42 38.12
C ASN A 237 53.22 -77.09 37.01
N MET A 238 52.10 -76.49 36.60
CA MET A 238 51.29 -77.00 35.48
C MET A 238 52.07 -77.00 34.16
N LYS A 239 52.79 -75.91 33.85
CA LYS A 239 53.65 -75.81 32.65
C LYS A 239 54.71 -76.91 32.62
N ARG A 240 55.40 -77.11 33.74
CA ARG A 240 56.40 -78.18 33.90
C ARG A 240 55.79 -79.57 33.70
N ILE A 241 54.62 -79.83 34.28
CA ILE A 241 53.91 -81.11 34.12
C ILE A 241 53.52 -81.34 32.65
N ILE A 242 53.02 -80.31 31.96
CA ILE A 242 52.66 -80.39 30.53
C ILE A 242 53.90 -80.64 29.67
N GLU A 243 55.00 -79.93 29.91
CA GLU A 243 56.26 -80.16 29.19
C GLU A 243 56.79 -81.58 29.39
N GLN A 244 56.75 -82.09 30.62
CA GLN A 244 57.13 -83.47 30.92
C GLN A 244 56.20 -84.48 30.22
N LYS A 245 54.87 -84.28 30.27
CA LYS A 245 53.92 -85.15 29.57
C LYS A 245 54.12 -85.10 28.05
N ASN A 246 54.42 -83.94 27.47
CA ASN A 246 54.70 -83.80 26.05
C ASN A 246 56.01 -84.51 25.66
N GLN A 247 57.04 -84.45 26.50
CA GLN A 247 58.27 -85.23 26.30
C GLN A 247 57.99 -86.73 26.37
N GLN A 248 57.20 -87.18 27.35
CA GLN A 248 56.77 -88.58 27.45
C GLN A 248 55.98 -89.01 26.20
N ILE A 249 55.04 -88.17 25.71
CA ILE A 249 54.30 -88.45 24.47
C ILE A 249 55.26 -88.55 23.28
N ARG A 250 56.28 -87.67 23.18
CA ARG A 250 57.29 -87.76 22.11
C ARG A 250 58.13 -89.02 22.20
N GLN A 251 58.56 -89.39 23.41
CA GLN A 251 59.32 -90.62 23.64
C GLN A 251 58.48 -91.86 23.30
N LEU A 252 57.22 -91.91 23.75
CA LEU A 252 56.29 -92.98 23.39
C LEU A 252 56.05 -93.03 21.89
N ARG A 253 55.91 -91.89 21.21
CA ARG A 253 55.83 -91.84 19.74
C ARG A 253 57.10 -92.34 19.08
N GLN A 254 58.27 -91.97 19.58
CA GLN A 254 59.57 -92.43 19.07
C GLN A 254 59.77 -93.94 19.27
N GLN A 255 59.37 -94.47 20.43
CA GLN A 255 59.38 -95.91 20.72
C GLN A 255 58.37 -96.66 19.86
N LEU A 256 57.19 -96.09 19.61
CA LEU A 256 56.22 -96.68 18.68
C LEU A 256 56.74 -96.69 17.23
N THR A 257 57.47 -95.66 16.79
CA THR A 257 58.12 -95.68 15.47
C THR A 257 59.37 -96.57 15.41
N GLY A 258 60.11 -96.71 16.53
CA GLY A 258 61.27 -97.61 16.63
C GLY A 258 60.85 -99.09 16.65
N ASN A 259 59.81 -99.43 17.41
CA ASN A 259 59.25 -100.78 17.41
C ASN A 259 58.57 -101.15 16.08
N HIS A 260 58.13 -100.17 15.28
CA HIS A 260 57.67 -100.47 13.92
C HIS A 260 58.82 -100.82 12.98
N ASN A 261 60.00 -100.20 13.16
CA ASN A 261 61.20 -100.55 12.39
C ASN A 261 61.87 -101.85 12.89
N GLU A 262 61.82 -102.15 14.20
CA GLU A 262 62.32 -103.43 14.74
C GLU A 262 61.37 -104.61 14.41
N GLN A 263 60.08 -104.36 14.19
CA GLN A 263 59.17 -105.38 13.64
C GLN A 263 59.37 -105.62 12.13
N GLU A 264 59.87 -104.64 11.38
CA GLU A 264 60.28 -104.86 9.97
C GLU A 264 61.63 -105.60 9.88
N GLU A 265 62.55 -105.45 10.84
CA GLU A 265 63.82 -106.19 10.85
C GLU A 265 63.71 -107.62 11.46
N GLU A 266 62.70 -107.93 12.28
CA GLU A 266 62.41 -109.31 12.71
C GLU A 266 61.47 -110.10 11.76
N GLU A 267 60.89 -109.44 10.74
CA GLU A 267 60.09 -110.10 9.67
C GLU A 267 60.87 -110.31 8.34
N GLU A 268 62.18 -110.01 8.28
CA GLU A 268 63.07 -110.30 7.14
C GLU A 268 64.17 -111.37 7.42
N ASP A 269 63.85 -112.39 8.23
CA ASP A 269 64.57 -113.69 8.25
C ASP A 269 63.75 -114.80 7.55
#